data_AF-D5SQC3-F1
#
_entry.id   AF-D5SQC3-F1
#
_cell.length_a   1.000
_cell.length_b   1.000
_cell.length_c   1.000
_cell.angle_alpha   90.00
_cell.angle_beta   90.00
_cell.angle_gamma   90.00
#
_symmetry.space_group_name_H-M   'P 1'
#
loop_
_entity.id
_entity.type
_entity.pdbx_description
1 polymer ?
#
loop_
_entity_poly.entity_id
_entity_poly.type
_entity_poly.pdbx_seq_one_letter_code
_entity_poly.pdbx_strand_id
1 'polypeptide(L)'
;MVEITSNPGTLTTARLAWLALTLQLLVVLQPGCGSSKTAADHETMPDPPSQDVAMAPLAPEQPEDPLQKFQRDLKARNPFLRLENMRAEQENGKIVRAEFENADLVDLSPLASTKLEALGIRNSLIQDLSPLKDLPLKALYLEECQVKDLSPLANSSISTLWVTYAPLVDIKPLEGLPLKELNLLGTQVTDITPLAKSPLEMLWLNETKVSEIAPLAGLPLVSLTLHKTPVKDLSPLAKNTSLKRLHIGETAVEDLTPLAGLKLDRLIFTPEKIQSGLEVIRQMPSLKELDTHFGQTPLRTPAQFWAEANRP
;
A
#
# COMPACT_ATOMS: atom_id res chain seq x y z
N MET A 1 0.79 26.77 -24.04
CA MET A 1 0.53 25.33 -24.28
C MET A 1 1.87 24.64 -24.12
N VAL A 2 2.17 24.19 -22.90
CA VAL A 2 3.44 23.53 -22.55
C VAL A 2 3.04 22.25 -21.84
N GLU A 3 3.35 21.12 -22.46
CA GLU A 3 3.11 19.78 -21.95
C GLU A 3 4.00 19.52 -20.74
N ILE A 4 3.38 19.17 -19.61
CA ILE A 4 4.04 18.61 -18.43
C ILE A 4 3.95 17.10 -18.59
N THR A 5 5.00 16.46 -19.11
CA THR A 5 5.11 15.00 -19.10
C THR A 5 5.58 14.56 -17.71
N SER A 6 4.63 14.24 -16.84
CA SER A 6 4.86 13.54 -15.58
C SER A 6 5.27 12.09 -15.89
N ASN A 7 6.51 11.72 -15.57
CA ASN A 7 7.00 10.36 -15.65
C ASN A 7 6.69 9.63 -14.32
N PRO A 8 5.79 8.63 -14.27
CA PRO A 8 5.48 7.88 -13.05
C PRO A 8 6.44 6.69 -12.95
N GLY A 9 7.68 6.96 -12.54
CA GLY A 9 8.72 5.94 -12.38
C GLY A 9 9.06 5.71 -10.91
N THR A 10 8.77 4.51 -10.42
CA THR A 10 9.28 3.89 -9.17
C THR A 10 8.59 4.23 -7.84
N LEU A 11 7.33 3.81 -7.70
CA LEU A 11 6.77 3.34 -6.42
C LEU A 11 6.91 1.80 -6.33
N THR A 12 8.14 1.30 -6.28
CA THR A 12 8.46 -0.14 -6.13
C THR A 12 9.00 -0.46 -4.73
N THR A 13 8.26 -0.06 -3.69
CA THR A 13 8.35 -0.67 -2.36
C THR A 13 7.11 -1.52 -2.05
N ALA A 14 5.95 -1.19 -2.62
CA ALA A 14 4.78 -2.07 -2.60
C ALA A 14 5.09 -3.42 -3.28
N ARG A 15 5.71 -3.41 -4.48
CA ARG A 15 6.11 -4.66 -5.16
C ARG A 15 7.10 -5.55 -4.39
N LEU A 16 7.88 -4.99 -3.45
CA LEU A 16 8.92 -5.74 -2.72
C LEU A 16 8.42 -6.34 -1.39
N ALA A 17 7.37 -5.77 -0.78
CA ALA A 17 6.72 -6.41 0.37
C ALA A 17 6.00 -7.72 -0.03
N TRP A 18 5.56 -7.82 -1.29
CA TRP A 18 4.75 -8.93 -1.80
C TRP A 18 5.55 -10.15 -2.30
N LEU A 19 6.80 -10.01 -2.76
CA LEU A 19 7.57 -11.14 -3.31
C LEU A 19 8.31 -12.01 -2.28
N ALA A 20 8.38 -11.59 -1.01
CA ALA A 20 9.24 -12.24 -0.02
C ALA A 20 8.60 -13.44 0.73
N LEU A 21 7.33 -13.78 0.49
CA LEU A 21 6.62 -14.78 1.31
C LEU A 21 6.11 -16.05 0.60
N THR A 22 6.32 -16.25 -0.71
CA THR A 22 5.65 -17.35 -1.44
C THR A 22 6.54 -18.16 -2.37
N LEU A 23 7.66 -18.73 -1.91
CA LEU A 23 8.32 -19.78 -2.70
C LEU A 23 8.79 -20.96 -1.85
N GLN A 24 7.92 -21.97 -1.67
CA GLN A 24 8.32 -23.35 -1.46
C GLN A 24 7.17 -24.35 -1.76
N LEU A 25 7.49 -25.33 -2.64
CA LEU A 25 6.77 -26.56 -3.03
C LEU A 25 5.49 -26.38 -3.89
N LEU A 26 5.19 -27.16 -4.96
CA LEU A 26 5.49 -28.54 -5.38
C LEU A 26 5.15 -28.63 -6.91
N VAL A 27 6.04 -29.06 -7.83
CA VAL A 27 6.20 -30.42 -8.41
C VAL A 27 5.01 -30.95 -9.28
N VAL A 28 5.31 -31.13 -10.60
CA VAL A 28 4.90 -32.24 -11.51
C VAL A 28 3.50 -32.11 -12.18
N LEU A 29 3.21 -32.39 -13.47
CA LEU A 29 3.61 -33.45 -14.44
C LEU A 29 3.26 -32.97 -15.88
N GLN A 30 3.97 -33.45 -16.92
CA GLN A 30 3.55 -33.32 -18.33
C GLN A 30 2.40 -34.29 -18.68
N PRO A 31 1.80 -34.16 -19.88
CA PRO A 31 1.83 -35.31 -20.77
C PRO A 31 2.20 -34.97 -22.23
N GLY A 32 2.84 -35.95 -22.87
CA GLY A 32 3.21 -35.96 -24.28
C GLY A 32 2.17 -36.59 -25.20
N CYS A 33 2.34 -36.24 -26.48
CA CYS A 33 1.99 -36.84 -27.77
C CYS A 33 1.01 -38.02 -27.91
N GLY A 34 0.22 -37.94 -29.00
CA GLY A 34 -0.31 -39.10 -29.72
C GLY A 34 -1.23 -38.74 -30.89
N SER A 35 -0.70 -38.76 -32.12
CA SER A 35 -1.43 -38.61 -33.38
C SER A 35 -1.71 -39.97 -34.03
N SER A 36 -2.89 -40.18 -34.62
CA SER A 36 -3.05 -40.89 -35.92
C SER A 36 -4.49 -40.76 -36.45
N LYS A 37 -4.58 -40.70 -37.78
CA LYS A 37 -5.79 -40.67 -38.61
C LYS A 37 -5.97 -42.03 -39.30
N THR A 38 -7.21 -42.50 -39.44
CA THR A 38 -7.75 -43.37 -40.52
C THR A 38 -9.28 -43.34 -40.38
N ALA A 39 -10.04 -42.73 -41.31
CA ALA A 39 -10.55 -43.23 -42.59
C ALA A 39 -11.89 -44.01 -42.44
N ALA A 40 -12.82 -43.71 -43.35
CA ALA A 40 -14.25 -43.92 -43.29
C ALA A 40 -14.70 -45.37 -43.48
N ASP A 41 -15.89 -45.71 -42.96
CA ASP A 41 -16.79 -46.68 -43.56
C ASP A 41 -18.26 -46.25 -43.40
N HIS A 42 -19.03 -46.49 -44.45
CA HIS A 42 -20.43 -46.15 -44.67
C HIS A 42 -21.35 -47.23 -44.10
N GLU A 43 -22.18 -46.94 -43.09
CA GLU A 43 -23.36 -47.78 -42.79
C GLU A 43 -24.58 -46.93 -42.39
N THR A 44 -25.61 -47.03 -43.25
CA THR A 44 -27.07 -46.92 -43.03
C THR A 44 -27.62 -46.16 -41.81
N MET A 45 -28.43 -45.13 -42.10
CA MET A 45 -29.31 -44.47 -41.12
C MET A 45 -30.47 -45.37 -40.69
N PRO A 46 -30.71 -45.58 -39.39
CA PRO A 46 -32.01 -46.00 -38.87
C PRO A 46 -32.90 -44.78 -38.58
N ASP A 47 -34.21 -44.95 -38.76
CA ASP A 47 -35.25 -43.98 -38.39
C ASP A 47 -35.13 -43.52 -36.91
N PRO A 48 -35.54 -42.29 -36.58
CA PRO A 48 -35.38 -41.75 -35.23
C PRO A 48 -36.30 -42.49 -34.23
N PRO A 49 -35.79 -42.99 -33.09
CA PRO A 49 -36.65 -43.47 -32.04
C PRO A 49 -37.31 -42.28 -31.32
N SER A 50 -38.61 -42.40 -31.09
CA SER A 50 -39.39 -41.53 -30.21
C SER A 50 -38.72 -41.46 -28.83
N GLN A 51 -38.06 -40.35 -28.50
CA GLN A 51 -37.50 -40.13 -27.18
C GLN A 51 -38.53 -39.41 -26.31
N ASP A 52 -39.24 -40.19 -25.50
CA ASP A 52 -39.67 -39.73 -24.18
C ASP A 52 -38.42 -39.33 -23.42
N VAL A 53 -38.10 -38.04 -23.40
CA VAL A 53 -37.00 -37.48 -22.61
C VAL A 53 -37.46 -37.47 -21.15
N ALA A 54 -37.29 -38.61 -20.47
CA ALA A 54 -37.29 -38.63 -19.02
C ALA A 54 -36.20 -37.65 -18.55
N MET A 55 -36.62 -36.59 -17.85
CA MET A 55 -35.70 -35.67 -17.18
C MET A 55 -34.86 -36.49 -16.19
N ALA A 56 -33.60 -36.74 -16.55
CA ALA A 56 -32.63 -37.29 -15.61
C ALA A 56 -32.59 -36.40 -14.36
N PRO A 57 -32.55 -36.97 -13.15
CA PRO A 57 -32.40 -36.15 -11.95
C PRO A 57 -31.10 -35.36 -12.07
N LEU A 58 -31.20 -34.04 -11.92
CA LEU A 58 -30.06 -33.13 -11.86
C LEU A 58 -29.06 -33.72 -10.85
N ALA A 59 -27.84 -33.99 -11.31
CA ALA A 59 -26.76 -34.47 -10.43
C ALA A 59 -26.61 -33.49 -9.25
N PRO A 60 -26.33 -33.98 -8.03
CA PRO A 60 -26.15 -33.11 -6.88
C PRO A 60 -25.05 -32.08 -7.19
N GLU A 61 -25.40 -30.79 -7.11
CA GLU A 61 -24.46 -29.69 -7.31
C GLU A 61 -23.22 -29.93 -6.43
N GLN A 62 -22.05 -29.99 -7.05
CA GLN A 62 -20.78 -30.03 -6.32
C GLN A 62 -20.70 -28.78 -5.43
N PRO A 63 -20.16 -28.88 -4.20
CA PRO A 63 -20.00 -27.72 -3.34
C PRO A 63 -19.19 -26.64 -4.08
N GLU A 64 -19.79 -25.46 -4.25
CA GLU A 64 -19.19 -24.32 -4.98
C GLU A 64 -17.83 -23.96 -4.34
N ASP A 65 -16.79 -23.82 -5.17
CA ASP A 65 -15.47 -23.39 -4.72
C ASP A 65 -15.59 -22.02 -4.00
N PRO A 66 -15.00 -21.83 -2.80
CA PRO A 66 -15.20 -20.61 -2.03
C PRO A 66 -14.73 -19.34 -2.76
N LEU A 67 -13.71 -19.43 -3.61
CA LEU A 67 -13.26 -18.31 -4.43
C LEU A 67 -14.25 -18.03 -5.57
N GLN A 68 -14.77 -19.05 -6.25
CA GLN A 68 -15.82 -18.85 -7.26
C GLN A 68 -17.06 -18.20 -6.66
N LYS A 69 -17.52 -18.68 -5.49
CA LYS A 69 -18.63 -18.05 -4.77
C LYS A 69 -18.33 -16.60 -4.42
N PHE A 70 -17.14 -16.32 -3.90
CA PHE A 70 -16.72 -14.97 -3.53
C PHE A 70 -16.69 -14.03 -4.74
N GLN A 71 -16.13 -14.48 -5.87
CA GLN A 71 -16.11 -13.72 -7.12
C GLN A 71 -17.52 -13.46 -7.66
N ARG A 72 -18.42 -14.45 -7.56
CA ARG A 72 -19.84 -14.31 -7.93
C ARG A 72 -20.54 -13.25 -7.08
N ASP A 73 -20.39 -13.33 -5.76
CA ASP A 73 -21.00 -12.37 -4.82
C ASP A 73 -20.43 -10.95 -5.05
N LEU A 74 -19.13 -10.83 -5.31
CA LEU A 74 -18.48 -9.57 -5.68
C LEU A 74 -19.04 -8.99 -6.98
N LYS A 75 -19.12 -9.79 -8.05
CA LYS A 75 -19.62 -9.37 -9.37
C LYS A 75 -21.10 -9.00 -9.32
N ALA A 76 -21.89 -9.66 -8.47
CA ALA A 76 -23.30 -9.33 -8.27
C ALA A 76 -23.51 -7.92 -7.68
N ARG A 77 -22.62 -7.48 -6.79
CA ARG A 77 -22.63 -6.13 -6.19
C ARG A 77 -21.86 -5.10 -7.01
N ASN A 78 -20.96 -5.57 -7.88
CA ASN A 78 -20.10 -4.75 -8.72
C ASN A 78 -20.18 -5.21 -10.18
N PRO A 79 -21.21 -4.85 -10.95
CA PRO A 79 -21.40 -5.36 -12.31
C PRO A 79 -20.23 -5.09 -13.26
N PHE A 80 -19.51 -3.98 -13.07
CA PHE A 80 -18.34 -3.60 -13.86
C PHE A 80 -17.02 -4.16 -13.34
N LEU A 81 -17.02 -4.91 -12.24
CA LEU A 81 -15.81 -5.48 -11.64
C LEU A 81 -15.01 -6.32 -12.64
N ARG A 82 -13.75 -5.95 -12.85
CA ARG A 82 -12.79 -6.70 -13.66
C ARG A 82 -12.12 -7.77 -12.81
N LEU A 83 -12.64 -9.00 -12.87
CA LEU A 83 -12.13 -10.13 -12.07
C LEU A 83 -10.69 -10.52 -12.47
N GLU A 84 -10.29 -10.27 -13.71
CA GLU A 84 -8.92 -10.44 -14.20
C GLU A 84 -7.90 -9.54 -13.47
N ASN A 85 -8.38 -8.44 -12.88
CA ASN A 85 -7.63 -7.46 -12.11
C ASN A 85 -7.73 -7.68 -10.59
N MET A 86 -8.31 -8.81 -10.19
CA MET A 86 -8.43 -9.22 -8.81
C MET A 86 -7.50 -10.41 -8.53
N ARG A 87 -6.88 -10.42 -7.35
CA ARG A 87 -6.18 -11.59 -6.79
C ARG A 87 -6.75 -11.89 -5.42
N ALA A 88 -6.79 -13.16 -5.04
CA ALA A 88 -7.23 -13.56 -3.71
C ALA A 88 -6.49 -14.82 -3.27
N GLU A 89 -6.19 -14.88 -1.97
CA GLU A 89 -5.60 -16.03 -1.32
C GLU A 89 -6.60 -16.68 -0.38
N GLN A 90 -6.54 -18.01 -0.34
CA GLN A 90 -7.40 -18.83 0.50
C GLN A 90 -6.56 -19.58 1.53
N GLU A 91 -7.02 -19.59 2.78
CA GLU A 91 -6.52 -20.46 3.82
C GLU A 91 -7.70 -21.22 4.42
N ASN A 92 -7.62 -22.55 4.43
CA ASN A 92 -8.67 -23.43 4.95
C ASN A 92 -10.07 -23.12 4.39
N GLY A 93 -10.15 -22.86 3.07
CA GLY A 93 -11.41 -22.58 2.37
C GLY A 93 -12.02 -21.20 2.66
N LYS A 94 -11.25 -20.26 3.22
CA LYS A 94 -11.66 -18.89 3.48
C LYS A 94 -10.75 -17.90 2.78
N ILE A 95 -11.33 -16.84 2.23
CA ILE A 95 -10.55 -15.72 1.69
C ILE A 95 -9.90 -14.96 2.84
N VAL A 96 -8.57 -14.91 2.83
CA VAL A 96 -7.74 -14.23 3.85
C VAL A 96 -6.98 -13.03 3.29
N ARG A 97 -6.71 -13.00 1.98
CA ARG A 97 -6.16 -11.82 1.29
C ARG A 97 -6.90 -11.56 0.00
N ALA A 98 -7.09 -10.29 -0.33
CA ALA A 98 -7.63 -9.89 -1.62
C ALA A 98 -6.96 -8.60 -2.11
N GLU A 99 -6.71 -8.54 -3.41
CA GLU A 99 -6.18 -7.38 -4.10
C GLU A 99 -7.05 -7.03 -5.29
N PHE A 100 -7.24 -5.73 -5.51
CA PHE A 100 -8.01 -5.17 -6.61
C PHE A 100 -7.21 -4.02 -7.22
N GLU A 101 -6.69 -4.22 -8.43
CA GLU A 101 -5.88 -3.20 -9.11
C GLU A 101 -6.57 -2.73 -10.40
N ASN A 102 -7.06 -1.48 -10.43
CA ASN A 102 -7.86 -0.98 -11.55
C ASN A 102 -9.05 -1.91 -11.84
N ALA A 103 -9.74 -2.37 -10.79
CA ALA A 103 -10.75 -3.43 -10.92
C ALA A 103 -12.18 -2.90 -11.04
N ASP A 104 -12.42 -1.58 -10.94
CA ASP A 104 -13.76 -0.97 -10.86
C ASP A 104 -14.59 -1.49 -9.67
N LEU A 105 -13.93 -1.74 -8.53
CA LEU A 105 -14.61 -2.12 -7.29
C LEU A 105 -15.27 -0.88 -6.66
N VAL A 106 -16.54 -0.99 -6.27
CA VAL A 106 -17.34 0.11 -5.71
C VAL A 106 -18.02 -0.27 -4.40
N ASP A 107 -18.49 -1.51 -4.27
CA ASP A 107 -19.22 -2.03 -3.12
C ASP A 107 -18.42 -3.16 -2.44
N LEU A 108 -18.01 -2.90 -1.19
CA LEU A 108 -17.27 -3.84 -0.35
C LEU A 108 -18.17 -4.78 0.46
N SER A 109 -19.51 -4.69 0.36
CA SER A 109 -20.41 -5.52 1.17
C SER A 109 -20.13 -7.03 1.08
N PRO A 110 -19.68 -7.61 -0.05
CA PRO A 110 -19.31 -9.02 -0.13
C PRO A 110 -18.09 -9.40 0.73
N LEU A 111 -17.26 -8.41 1.12
CA LEU A 111 -16.11 -8.64 1.99
C LEU A 111 -16.51 -8.87 3.46
N ALA A 112 -17.69 -8.43 3.89
CA ALA A 112 -18.08 -8.45 5.31
C ALA A 112 -18.17 -9.86 5.92
N SER A 113 -18.42 -10.89 5.09
CA SER A 113 -18.46 -12.29 5.53
C SER A 113 -17.11 -13.01 5.46
N THR A 114 -16.05 -12.33 5.03
CA THR A 114 -14.72 -12.94 4.86
C THR A 114 -13.97 -13.03 6.19
N LYS A 115 -12.73 -13.54 6.13
CA LYS A 115 -11.75 -13.46 7.21
C LYS A 115 -10.50 -12.74 6.73
N LEU A 116 -10.69 -11.70 5.92
CA LEU A 116 -9.58 -10.93 5.36
C LEU A 116 -8.68 -10.39 6.47
N GLU A 117 -7.40 -10.70 6.34
CA GLU A 117 -6.30 -10.16 7.13
C GLU A 117 -5.54 -9.09 6.34
N ALA A 118 -5.56 -9.15 5.00
CA ALA A 118 -4.97 -8.14 4.14
C ALA A 118 -5.89 -7.78 2.97
N LEU A 119 -6.02 -6.48 2.69
CA LEU A 119 -6.81 -5.97 1.58
C LEU A 119 -6.05 -4.86 0.85
N GLY A 120 -5.85 -5.03 -0.46
CA GLY A 120 -5.29 -4.01 -1.33
C GLY A 120 -6.32 -3.54 -2.36
N ILE A 121 -6.53 -2.23 -2.45
CA ILE A 121 -7.42 -1.62 -3.46
C ILE A 121 -6.68 -0.43 -4.07
N ARG A 122 -6.48 -0.48 -5.38
CA ARG A 122 -5.84 0.57 -6.16
C ARG A 122 -6.75 1.05 -7.28
N ASN A 123 -6.86 2.37 -7.42
CA ASN A 123 -7.61 3.03 -8.48
C ASN A 123 -9.04 2.48 -8.59
N SER A 124 -9.84 2.75 -7.58
CA SER A 124 -11.24 2.33 -7.46
C SER A 124 -12.04 3.37 -6.70
N LEU A 125 -13.33 3.52 -7.02
CA LEU A 125 -14.17 4.61 -6.49
C LEU A 125 -14.71 4.33 -5.08
N ILE A 126 -14.01 3.53 -4.29
CA ILE A 126 -14.39 3.15 -2.93
C ILE A 126 -14.43 4.38 -2.03
N GLN A 127 -15.54 4.52 -1.30
CA GLN A 127 -15.77 5.56 -0.30
C GLN A 127 -16.13 4.95 1.07
N ASP A 128 -16.99 3.93 1.06
CA ASP A 128 -17.52 3.31 2.28
C ASP A 128 -16.66 2.13 2.73
N LEU A 129 -16.07 2.25 3.92
CA LEU A 129 -15.30 1.19 4.57
C LEU A 129 -16.11 0.42 5.63
N SER A 130 -17.41 0.71 5.80
CA SER A 130 -18.26 0.05 6.80
C SER A 130 -18.22 -1.48 6.74
N PRO A 131 -18.17 -2.13 5.55
CA PRO A 131 -18.03 -3.58 5.45
C PRO A 131 -16.74 -4.15 6.07
N LEU A 132 -15.74 -3.32 6.36
CA LEU A 132 -14.45 -3.75 6.92
C LEU A 132 -14.41 -3.73 8.46
N LYS A 133 -15.41 -3.14 9.13
CA LYS A 133 -15.39 -2.81 10.56
C LYS A 133 -15.01 -3.96 11.49
N ASP A 134 -15.50 -5.16 11.21
CA ASP A 134 -15.33 -6.34 12.06
C ASP A 134 -14.37 -7.38 11.46
N LEU A 135 -13.67 -7.01 10.38
CA LEU A 135 -12.70 -7.91 9.76
C LEU A 135 -11.38 -7.94 10.56
N PRO A 136 -10.70 -9.10 10.63
CA PRO A 136 -9.44 -9.25 11.36
C PRO A 136 -8.24 -8.64 10.60
N LEU A 137 -8.45 -7.50 9.92
CA LEU A 137 -7.45 -6.85 9.08
C LEU A 137 -6.20 -6.46 9.88
N LYS A 138 -5.05 -6.86 9.35
CA LYS A 138 -3.69 -6.49 9.77
C LYS A 138 -3.08 -5.48 8.81
N ALA A 139 -3.41 -5.58 7.53
CA ALA A 139 -2.93 -4.68 6.49
C ALA A 139 -4.08 -4.19 5.60
N LEU A 140 -4.12 -2.87 5.36
CA LEU A 140 -5.06 -2.24 4.44
C LEU A 140 -4.32 -1.23 3.57
N TYR A 141 -4.41 -1.42 2.25
CA TYR A 141 -3.80 -0.54 1.25
C TYR A 141 -4.91 0.04 0.38
N LEU A 142 -5.07 1.37 0.43
CA LEU A 142 -6.05 2.14 -0.31
C LEU A 142 -5.31 3.21 -1.10
N GLU A 143 -5.08 2.97 -2.38
CA GLU A 143 -4.37 3.90 -3.27
C GLU A 143 -5.33 4.44 -4.32
N GLU A 144 -5.33 5.76 -4.53
CA GLU A 144 -6.17 6.42 -5.53
C GLU A 144 -7.67 6.06 -5.35
N CYS A 145 -8.11 6.01 -4.09
CA CYS A 145 -9.50 5.77 -3.70
C CYS A 145 -10.20 7.09 -3.29
N GLN A 146 -11.51 7.04 -3.04
CA GLN A 146 -12.32 8.22 -2.66
C GLN A 146 -12.67 8.25 -1.16
N VAL A 147 -11.93 7.49 -0.35
CA VAL A 147 -12.16 7.36 1.10
C VAL A 147 -11.92 8.68 1.83
N LYS A 148 -12.88 9.04 2.68
CA LYS A 148 -12.83 10.22 3.56
C LYS A 148 -13.00 9.88 5.03
N ASP A 149 -13.64 8.75 5.33
CA ASP A 149 -14.00 8.34 6.68
C ASP A 149 -13.29 7.03 7.05
N LEU A 150 -12.52 7.08 8.13
CA LEU A 150 -11.84 5.93 8.72
C LEU A 150 -12.55 5.42 9.98
N SER A 151 -13.72 5.96 10.34
CA SER A 151 -14.49 5.53 11.52
C SER A 151 -14.75 4.02 11.59
N PRO A 152 -14.91 3.27 10.48
CA PRO A 152 -15.01 1.81 10.54
C PRO A 152 -13.76 1.12 11.11
N LEU A 153 -12.60 1.76 11.09
CA LEU A 153 -11.33 1.20 11.58
C LEU A 153 -11.06 1.48 13.07
N ALA A 154 -11.90 2.26 13.75
CA ALA A 154 -11.60 2.83 15.08
C ALA A 154 -11.32 1.81 16.20
N ASN A 155 -11.78 0.57 16.05
CA ASN A 155 -11.51 -0.52 17.02
C ASN A 155 -10.81 -1.72 16.36
N SER A 156 -10.19 -1.49 15.20
CA SER A 156 -9.47 -2.55 14.48
C SER A 156 -8.15 -2.89 15.18
N SER A 157 -7.53 -3.99 14.75
CA SER A 157 -6.19 -4.39 15.20
C SER A 157 -5.15 -4.24 14.09
N ILE A 158 -5.39 -3.28 13.19
CA ILE A 158 -4.57 -3.03 12.02
C ILE A 158 -3.19 -2.51 12.43
N SER A 159 -2.15 -3.07 11.82
CA SER A 159 -0.75 -2.66 12.06
C SER A 159 -0.18 -1.86 10.90
N THR A 160 -0.68 -2.07 9.69
CA THR A 160 -0.22 -1.42 8.46
C THR A 160 -1.38 -0.79 7.72
N LEU A 161 -1.37 0.53 7.60
CA LEU A 161 -2.42 1.28 6.90
C LEU A 161 -1.83 2.25 5.90
N TRP A 162 -2.13 2.06 4.62
CA TRP A 162 -1.77 2.99 3.56
C TRP A 162 -3.05 3.57 2.97
N VAL A 163 -3.19 4.89 3.03
CA VAL A 163 -4.26 5.64 2.38
C VAL A 163 -3.60 6.76 1.58
N THR A 164 -3.45 6.55 0.27
CA THR A 164 -2.69 7.47 -0.59
C THR A 164 -3.56 8.05 -1.68
N TYR A 165 -3.33 9.32 -2.01
CA TYR A 165 -4.07 10.07 -3.03
C TYR A 165 -5.60 9.97 -2.84
N ALA A 166 -6.05 10.12 -1.60
CA ALA A 166 -7.46 10.11 -1.23
C ALA A 166 -7.85 11.44 -0.57
N PRO A 167 -9.12 11.88 -0.66
CA PRO A 167 -9.60 13.12 -0.05
C PRO A 167 -9.77 13.03 1.48
N LEU A 168 -8.93 12.23 2.15
CA LEU A 168 -8.92 12.02 3.60
C LEU A 168 -8.41 13.28 4.33
N VAL A 169 -9.13 13.69 5.37
CA VAL A 169 -8.79 14.87 6.21
C VAL A 169 -8.63 14.48 7.67
N ASP A 170 -9.57 13.71 8.22
CA ASP A 170 -9.60 13.34 9.63
C ASP A 170 -9.03 11.94 9.86
N ILE A 171 -8.05 11.84 10.75
CA ILE A 171 -7.44 10.58 11.18
C ILE A 171 -7.66 10.29 12.67
N LYS A 172 -8.59 10.98 13.33
CA LYS A 172 -9.00 10.70 14.71
C LYS A 172 -9.36 9.22 14.95
N PRO A 173 -10.02 8.50 14.02
CA PRO A 173 -10.25 7.06 14.18
C PRO A 173 -8.99 6.20 14.35
N LEU A 174 -7.79 6.73 14.04
CA LEU A 174 -6.53 6.00 14.22
C LEU A 174 -5.97 6.09 15.65
N GLU A 175 -6.58 6.91 16.52
CA GLU A 175 -6.12 7.08 17.90
C GLU A 175 -6.13 5.76 18.67
N GLY A 176 -4.98 5.41 19.25
CA GLY A 176 -4.83 4.19 20.07
C GLY A 176 -4.67 2.89 19.28
N LEU A 177 -4.74 2.92 17.93
CA LEU A 177 -4.48 1.73 17.12
C LEU A 177 -3.01 1.31 17.20
N PRO A 178 -2.69 0.00 17.12
CA PRO A 178 -1.33 -0.52 17.21
C PRO A 178 -0.55 -0.37 15.89
N LEU A 179 -0.65 0.79 15.23
CA LEU A 179 -0.04 1.04 13.94
C LEU A 179 1.49 1.06 14.03
N LYS A 180 2.11 0.23 13.20
CA LYS A 180 3.55 0.16 12.97
C LYS A 180 3.97 0.92 11.72
N GLU A 181 3.11 0.88 10.69
CA GLU A 181 3.33 1.55 9.42
C GLU A 181 2.10 2.35 9.00
N LEU A 182 2.30 3.63 8.69
CA LEU A 182 1.25 4.53 8.22
C LEU A 182 1.72 5.36 7.02
N ASN A 183 1.00 5.28 5.92
CA ASN A 183 1.25 6.08 4.73
C ASN A 183 0.01 6.92 4.39
N LEU A 184 0.17 8.24 4.38
CA LEU A 184 -0.87 9.24 4.11
C LEU A 184 -0.50 10.14 2.93
N LEU A 185 0.38 9.67 2.03
CA LEU A 185 0.87 10.42 0.87
C LEU A 185 -0.29 11.04 0.06
N GLY A 186 -0.19 12.35 -0.20
CA GLY A 186 -1.14 13.04 -1.07
C GLY A 186 -2.57 13.12 -0.52
N THR A 187 -2.73 13.00 0.80
CA THR A 187 -4.00 13.24 1.49
C THR A 187 -4.11 14.69 1.98
N GLN A 188 -5.27 15.08 2.48
CA GLN A 188 -5.56 16.44 2.95
C GLN A 188 -5.42 16.59 4.47
N VAL A 189 -4.75 15.65 5.13
CA VAL A 189 -4.54 15.62 6.58
C VAL A 189 -3.69 16.81 7.02
N THR A 190 -4.12 17.46 8.10
CA THR A 190 -3.42 18.59 8.75
C THR A 190 -3.04 18.28 10.20
N ASP A 191 -3.91 17.56 10.92
CA ASP A 191 -3.74 17.25 12.33
C ASP A 191 -3.33 15.78 12.52
N ILE A 192 -2.18 15.57 13.16
CA ILE A 192 -1.63 14.25 13.48
C ILE A 192 -1.60 13.96 14.98
N THR A 193 -2.31 14.75 15.79
CA THR A 193 -2.48 14.52 17.23
C THR A 193 -2.91 13.08 17.58
N PRO A 194 -3.80 12.41 16.81
CA PRO A 194 -4.16 11.01 17.06
C PRO A 194 -2.98 10.03 17.10
N LEU A 195 -1.82 10.38 16.51
CA LEU A 195 -0.64 9.53 16.45
C LEU A 195 0.26 9.61 17.69
N ALA A 196 -0.02 10.50 18.66
CA ALA A 196 0.89 10.87 19.75
C ALA A 196 1.37 9.72 20.65
N LYS A 197 0.69 8.57 20.64
CA LYS A 197 1.03 7.36 21.41
C LYS A 197 1.15 6.12 20.55
N SER A 198 1.16 6.28 19.23
CA SER A 198 1.20 5.16 18.30
C SER A 198 2.58 4.49 18.33
N PRO A 199 2.68 3.16 18.27
CA PRO A 199 3.97 2.47 18.23
C PRO A 199 4.62 2.52 16.83
N LEU A 200 4.43 3.63 16.09
CA LEU A 200 4.82 3.81 14.70
C LEU A 200 6.33 3.76 14.53
N GLU A 201 6.76 2.98 13.54
CA GLU A 201 8.15 2.83 13.13
C GLU A 201 8.38 3.46 11.74
N MET A 202 7.35 3.42 10.88
CA MET A 202 7.41 3.92 9.51
C MET A 202 6.26 4.88 9.24
N LEU A 203 6.57 6.12 8.92
CA LEU A 203 5.57 7.17 8.68
C LEU A 203 5.86 7.96 7.41
N TRP A 204 4.89 7.97 6.49
CA TRP A 204 4.93 8.75 5.26
C TRP A 204 3.83 9.79 5.23
N LEU A 205 4.21 11.07 5.30
CA LEU A 205 3.31 12.24 5.27
C LEU A 205 3.55 13.13 4.05
N ASN A 206 4.19 12.60 3.00
CA ASN A 206 4.53 13.40 1.82
C ASN A 206 3.29 14.06 1.22
N GLU A 207 3.43 15.30 0.76
CA GLU A 207 2.36 16.02 0.05
C GLU A 207 1.05 16.11 0.87
N THR A 208 1.16 16.07 2.20
CA THR A 208 0.07 16.41 3.12
C THR A 208 0.13 17.88 3.54
N LYS A 209 -0.85 18.34 4.31
CA LYS A 209 -0.93 19.71 4.82
C LYS A 209 -0.46 19.83 6.28
N VAL A 210 0.25 18.83 6.79
CA VAL A 210 0.78 18.81 8.15
C VAL A 210 1.88 19.87 8.30
N SER A 211 1.72 20.79 9.25
CA SER A 211 2.75 21.78 9.62
C SER A 211 3.38 21.51 10.99
N GLU A 212 2.61 20.90 11.90
CA GLU A 212 3.02 20.66 13.28
C GLU A 212 3.31 19.18 13.51
N ILE A 213 4.50 18.87 14.02
CA ILE A 213 4.95 17.49 14.27
C ILE A 213 5.21 17.19 15.75
N ALA A 214 4.74 18.03 16.67
CA ALA A 214 4.81 17.78 18.11
C ALA A 214 4.29 16.39 18.52
N PRO A 215 3.21 15.84 17.92
CA PRO A 215 2.75 14.48 18.22
C PRO A 215 3.76 13.37 17.89
N LEU A 216 4.79 13.62 17.08
CA LEU A 216 5.82 12.62 16.76
C LEU A 216 6.90 12.50 17.85
N ALA A 217 6.88 13.39 18.85
CA ALA A 217 7.86 13.38 19.93
C ALA A 217 7.81 12.07 20.73
N GLY A 218 8.95 11.39 20.81
CA GLY A 218 9.08 10.14 21.57
C GLY A 218 8.56 8.88 20.86
N LEU A 219 8.00 8.99 19.66
CA LEU A 219 7.62 7.81 18.88
C LEU A 219 8.87 7.02 18.43
N PRO A 220 8.83 5.69 18.37
CA PRO A 220 9.97 4.83 17.98
C PRO A 220 10.20 4.81 16.47
N LEU A 221 10.05 5.97 15.80
CA LEU A 221 10.21 6.10 14.36
C LEU A 221 11.61 5.67 13.92
N VAL A 222 11.66 4.84 12.89
CA VAL A 222 12.86 4.43 12.16
C VAL A 222 12.95 5.19 10.84
N SER A 223 11.82 5.47 10.21
CA SER A 223 11.72 6.18 8.94
C SER A 223 10.59 7.20 8.98
N LEU A 224 10.93 8.45 8.65
CA LEU A 224 9.97 9.55 8.54
C LEU A 224 10.18 10.29 7.23
N THR A 225 9.10 10.55 6.50
CA THR A 225 9.11 11.50 5.40
C THR A 225 8.04 12.56 5.56
N LEU A 226 8.48 13.80 5.43
CA LEU A 226 7.73 15.06 5.50
C LEU A 226 7.84 15.81 4.17
N HIS A 227 8.23 15.14 3.09
CA HIS A 227 8.44 15.76 1.78
C HIS A 227 7.26 16.62 1.34
N LYS A 228 7.53 17.83 0.84
CA LYS A 228 6.47 18.75 0.38
C LYS A 228 5.36 18.95 1.40
N THR A 229 5.74 19.17 2.66
CA THR A 229 4.83 19.60 3.72
C THR A 229 5.25 20.98 4.23
N PRO A 230 4.33 21.76 4.83
CA PRO A 230 4.66 23.06 5.41
C PRO A 230 5.44 23.00 6.74
N VAL A 231 5.96 21.84 7.15
CA VAL A 231 6.73 21.69 8.40
C VAL A 231 7.95 22.61 8.40
N LYS A 232 8.16 23.29 9.54
CA LYS A 232 9.31 24.16 9.80
C LYS A 232 10.15 23.70 10.99
N ASP A 233 9.52 23.26 12.07
CA ASP A 233 10.21 22.91 13.31
C ASP A 233 10.49 21.40 13.41
N LEU A 234 11.77 21.06 13.62
CA LEU A 234 12.24 19.69 13.84
C LEU A 234 12.55 19.39 15.31
N SER A 235 12.33 20.33 16.23
CA SER A 235 12.54 20.14 17.68
C SER A 235 11.85 18.89 18.26
N PRO A 236 10.66 18.45 17.79
CA PRO A 236 10.04 17.22 18.28
C PRO A 236 10.86 15.96 18.01
N LEU A 237 11.75 15.98 17.01
CA LEU A 237 12.60 14.85 16.65
C LEU A 237 13.90 14.78 17.45
N ALA A 238 14.27 15.82 18.21
CA ALA A 238 15.61 15.99 18.77
C ALA A 238 16.07 14.87 19.72
N LYS A 239 15.13 14.13 20.30
CA LYS A 239 15.40 13.00 21.21
C LYS A 239 15.14 11.62 20.58
N ASN A 240 14.85 11.57 19.28
CA ASN A 240 14.51 10.32 18.59
C ASN A 240 15.77 9.47 18.31
N THR A 241 16.04 8.50 19.17
CA THR A 241 17.25 7.66 19.08
C THR A 241 17.13 6.52 18.06
N SER A 242 15.92 6.18 17.63
CA SER A 242 15.65 5.12 16.65
C SER A 242 15.69 5.60 15.20
N LEU A 243 15.47 6.89 14.95
CA LEU A 243 15.33 7.44 13.60
C LEU A 243 16.60 7.24 12.79
N LYS A 244 16.46 6.59 11.63
CA LYS A 244 17.55 6.30 10.68
C LYS A 244 17.38 7.01 9.35
N ARG A 245 16.14 7.20 8.91
CA ARG A 245 15.84 7.80 7.61
C ARG A 245 14.91 8.99 7.79
N LEU A 246 15.38 10.15 7.35
CA LEU A 246 14.60 11.38 7.38
C LEU A 246 14.56 12.01 6.00
N HIS A 247 13.37 12.35 5.54
CA HIS A 247 13.18 13.13 4.33
C HIS A 247 12.36 14.39 4.61
N ILE A 248 13.00 15.54 4.44
CA ILE A 248 12.47 16.89 4.66
C ILE A 248 12.67 17.78 3.42
N GLY A 249 12.88 17.18 2.25
CA GLY A 249 12.99 17.91 0.99
C GLY A 249 11.69 18.65 0.67
N GLU A 250 11.81 19.85 0.14
CA GLU A 250 10.68 20.72 -0.20
C GLU A 250 9.79 21.09 1.02
N THR A 251 10.36 21.12 2.22
CA THR A 251 9.69 21.64 3.44
C THR A 251 10.01 23.12 3.68
N ALA A 252 9.50 23.69 4.79
CA ALA A 252 9.83 25.03 5.28
C ALA A 252 10.92 25.00 6.38
N VAL A 253 11.64 23.88 6.54
CA VAL A 253 12.73 23.75 7.52
C VAL A 253 13.92 24.63 7.12
N GLU A 254 14.40 25.42 8.08
CA GLU A 254 15.56 26.32 7.94
C GLU A 254 16.67 26.01 8.97
N ASP A 255 16.38 25.20 9.99
CA ASP A 255 17.28 24.88 11.10
C ASP A 255 17.41 23.35 11.27
N LEU A 256 18.64 22.85 11.16
CA LEU A 256 18.98 21.44 11.34
C LEU A 256 19.64 21.15 12.69
N THR A 257 19.83 22.14 13.56
CA THR A 257 20.39 21.94 14.91
C THR A 257 19.61 20.93 15.75
N PRO A 258 18.27 20.75 15.63
CA PRO A 258 17.57 19.69 16.34
C PRO A 258 18.06 18.28 16.01
N LEU A 259 18.74 18.08 14.88
CA LEU A 259 19.23 16.77 14.44
C LEU A 259 20.58 16.38 15.07
N ALA A 260 21.21 17.24 15.87
CA ALA A 260 22.58 17.05 16.36
C ALA A 260 22.81 15.80 17.21
N GLY A 261 21.79 15.35 17.95
CA GLY A 261 21.86 14.14 18.77
C GLY A 261 21.54 12.84 18.01
N LEU A 262 21.10 12.93 16.76
CA LEU A 262 20.59 11.79 16.01
C LEU A 262 21.70 11.03 15.27
N LYS A 263 21.41 9.77 14.95
CA LYS A 263 22.29 8.88 14.19
C LYS A 263 21.58 8.41 12.92
N LEU A 264 21.37 9.36 12.00
CA LEU A 264 20.72 9.11 10.72
C LEU A 264 21.66 8.34 9.78
N ASP A 265 21.12 7.35 9.08
CA ASP A 265 21.76 6.67 7.94
C ASP A 265 21.48 7.43 6.63
N ARG A 266 20.29 8.02 6.49
CA ARG A 266 19.86 8.75 5.29
C ARG A 266 19.18 10.07 5.65
N LEU A 267 19.58 11.14 4.99
CA LEU A 267 18.91 12.44 5.02
C LEU A 267 18.68 12.95 3.60
N ILE A 268 17.43 13.34 3.30
CA ILE A 268 17.11 14.07 2.08
C ILE A 268 16.48 15.41 2.49
N PHE A 269 17.00 16.52 1.99
CA PHE A 269 16.64 17.87 2.45
C PHE A 269 16.84 18.92 1.34
N THR A 270 16.48 20.17 1.58
CA THR A 270 16.68 21.28 0.61
C THR A 270 17.76 22.23 1.14
N PRO A 271 19.04 22.08 0.72
CA PRO A 271 20.16 22.82 1.29
C PRO A 271 20.02 24.33 1.21
N GLU A 272 19.45 24.84 0.11
CA GLU A 272 19.28 26.27 -0.15
C GLU A 272 18.40 26.99 0.88
N LYS A 273 17.53 26.24 1.59
CA LYS A 273 16.67 26.79 2.64
C LYS A 273 17.34 26.81 4.02
N ILE A 274 18.45 26.10 4.20
CA ILE A 274 19.04 25.90 5.52
C ILE A 274 19.88 27.11 5.92
N GLN A 275 19.49 27.73 7.03
CA GLN A 275 20.16 28.89 7.62
C GLN A 275 21.07 28.49 8.81
N SER A 276 20.82 27.34 9.44
CA SER A 276 21.58 26.87 10.61
C SER A 276 21.64 25.34 10.70
N GLY A 277 22.69 24.80 11.32
CA GLY A 277 22.85 23.36 11.54
C GLY A 277 23.40 22.57 10.34
N LEU A 278 23.93 23.21 9.30
CA LEU A 278 24.59 22.49 8.19
C LEU A 278 25.84 21.74 8.65
N GLU A 279 26.58 22.33 9.59
CA GLU A 279 27.74 21.74 10.27
C GLU A 279 27.38 20.45 11.00
N VAL A 280 26.17 20.36 11.57
CA VAL A 280 25.65 19.15 12.21
C VAL A 280 25.62 17.99 11.21
N ILE A 281 25.09 18.24 10.01
CA ILE A 281 24.99 17.22 8.96
C ILE A 281 26.36 16.86 8.41
N ARG A 282 27.25 17.86 8.22
CA ARG A 282 28.63 17.61 7.75
C ARG A 282 29.42 16.74 8.73
N GLN A 283 29.17 16.87 10.02
CA GLN A 283 29.90 16.16 11.08
C GLN A 283 29.22 14.86 11.51
N MET A 284 28.03 14.52 10.98
CA MET A 284 27.28 13.32 11.37
C MET A 284 27.93 12.05 10.79
N PRO A 285 28.63 11.23 11.61
CA PRO A 285 29.44 10.12 11.10
C PRO A 285 28.60 8.90 10.70
N SER A 286 27.33 8.83 11.13
CA SER A 286 26.42 7.74 10.80
C SER A 286 25.87 7.83 9.37
N LEU A 287 25.94 9.01 8.75
CA LEU A 287 25.27 9.29 7.50
C LEU A 287 25.93 8.53 6.35
N LYS A 288 25.13 7.77 5.61
CA LYS A 288 25.56 6.95 4.46
C LYS A 288 25.03 7.51 3.14
N GLU A 289 23.85 8.12 3.19
CA GLU A 289 23.14 8.64 2.02
C GLU A 289 22.64 10.07 2.30
N LEU A 290 22.98 11.00 1.41
CA LEU A 290 22.62 12.41 1.52
C LEU A 290 22.22 12.95 0.14
N ASP A 291 21.01 13.49 0.02
CA ASP A 291 20.51 13.97 -1.28
C ASP A 291 19.49 15.11 -1.14
N THR A 292 19.03 15.65 -2.27
CA THR A 292 18.06 16.76 -2.35
C THR A 292 16.66 16.36 -2.80
N HIS A 293 16.51 15.21 -3.45
CA HIS A 293 15.23 14.70 -3.93
C HIS A 293 15.20 13.17 -3.97
N PHE A 294 14.01 12.58 -3.87
CA PHE A 294 13.80 11.16 -4.22
C PHE A 294 13.75 11.02 -5.74
N GLY A 295 14.40 9.98 -6.28
CA GLY A 295 14.32 9.64 -7.71
C GLY A 295 15.65 9.31 -8.38
N GLN A 296 16.78 9.69 -7.78
CA GLN A 296 18.09 9.18 -8.19
C GLN A 296 18.48 7.99 -7.32
N THR A 297 18.61 6.82 -7.94
CA THR A 297 19.18 5.62 -7.32
C THR A 297 20.42 5.20 -8.10
N PRO A 298 21.57 5.00 -7.45
CA PRO A 298 21.79 5.13 -6.00
C PRO A 298 21.79 6.60 -5.54
N LEU A 299 21.40 6.82 -4.27
CA LEU A 299 21.60 8.12 -3.62
C LEU A 299 23.10 8.40 -3.43
N ARG A 300 23.45 9.68 -3.34
CA ARG A 300 24.84 10.09 -3.12
C ARG A 300 25.32 9.77 -1.71
N THR A 301 26.59 9.41 -1.59
CA THR A 301 27.31 9.41 -0.30
C THR A 301 27.53 10.86 0.17
N PRO A 302 27.74 11.11 1.48
CA PRO A 302 28.05 12.46 1.96
C PRO A 302 29.25 13.10 1.26
N ALA A 303 30.30 12.32 0.95
CA ALA A 303 31.48 12.83 0.25
C ALA A 303 31.14 13.32 -1.17
N GLN A 304 30.35 12.55 -1.92
CA GLN A 304 29.89 12.94 -3.26
C GLN A 304 29.01 14.19 -3.20
N PHE A 305 28.05 14.20 -2.26
CA PHE A 305 27.13 15.32 -2.08
C PHE A 305 27.86 16.65 -1.83
N TRP A 306 28.80 16.66 -0.87
CA TRP A 306 29.55 17.88 -0.54
C TRP A 306 30.55 18.30 -1.62
N ALA A 307 31.09 17.37 -2.40
CA ALA A 307 31.96 17.71 -3.52
C ALA A 307 31.20 18.49 -4.62
N GLU A 308 29.92 18.20 -4.82
CA GLU A 308 29.07 18.89 -5.79
C GLU A 308 28.54 20.21 -5.25
N ALA A 309 28.13 20.26 -3.98
CA ALA A 309 27.62 21.48 -3.34
C ALA A 309 28.65 22.62 -3.24
N ASN A 310 29.95 22.31 -3.35
CA ASN A 310 31.04 23.28 -3.35
C ASN A 310 31.50 23.69 -4.76
N ARG A 311 30.79 23.29 -5.83
CA ARG A 311 31.10 23.78 -7.17
C ARG A 311 30.60 25.23 -7.32
N PRO A 312 31.44 26.13 -7.87
CA PRO A 312 31.17 27.56 -7.96
C PRO A 312 30.00 27.90 -8.89
#